data_AF-A0A1M3PG15-F1
#
_entry.id   AF-A0A1M3PG15-F1
#
_cell.length_a   1.000
_cell.length_b   1.000
_cell.length_c   1.000
_cell.angle_alpha   90.00
_cell.angle_beta   90.00
_cell.angle_gamma   90.00
#
_symmetry.space_group_name_H-M   'P 1'
#
loop_
_entity.id
_entity.type
_entity.pdbx_description
1 polymer ?
#
loop_
_entity_poly.entity_id
_entity_poly.type
_entity_poly.pdbx_seq_one_letter_code
_entity_poly.pdbx_strand_id
1 'polypeptide(L)' 'MKFTIGSYDKSTRSVSVTFTHQSVRHARAVNAVLKADGSYDAAATKSRVAEVASGVLAKIAAGAIA' A
#
# COMPACT_ATOMS: atom_id res chain seq x y z
N MET A 1 0.76 -12.56 -2.29
CA MET A 1 1.05 -11.17 -2.73
C MET A 1 2.32 -10.71 -2.04
N LYS A 2 3.29 -10.15 -2.76
CA LYS A 2 4.45 -9.45 -2.17
C LYS A 2 4.23 -7.95 -2.30
N PHE A 3 4.58 -7.16 -1.29
CA PHE A 3 4.54 -5.71 -1.39
C PHE A 3 5.76 -5.07 -0.74
N THR A 4 6.16 -3.93 -1.30
CA THR A 4 7.26 -3.09 -0.79
C THR A 4 6.71 -1.71 -0.50
N ILE A 5 6.85 -1.27 0.74
CA ILE A 5 6.44 0.05 1.21
C ILE A 5 7.66 0.98 1.08
N GLY A 6 7.51 2.05 0.33
CA GLY A 6 8.52 3.11 0.20
C GLY A 6 8.46 4.11 1.35
N SER A 7 9.19 5.21 1.19
CA SER A 7 9.26 6.27 2.19
C SER A 7 7.90 6.96 2.39
N TYR A 8 7.63 7.38 3.62
CA TYR A 8 6.50 8.22 3.96
C TYR A 8 6.71 9.64 3.43
N ASP A 9 5.79 10.11 2.61
CA ASP A 9 5.72 11.47 2.13
C ASP A 9 4.79 12.29 3.05
N LYS A 10 5.39 13.24 3.78
CA LYS A 10 4.69 14.15 4.69
C LYS A 10 3.79 15.15 3.97
N SER A 11 4.10 15.51 2.72
CA SER A 11 3.33 16.49 1.96
C SER A 11 1.99 15.94 1.51
N THR A 12 1.97 14.67 1.10
CA THR A 12 0.78 13.95 0.62
C THR A 12 0.20 12.98 1.66
N ARG A 13 0.81 12.89 2.84
CA ARG A 13 0.48 11.94 3.92
C ARG A 13 0.34 10.50 3.43
N SER A 14 1.22 10.10 2.51
CA SER A 14 1.10 8.84 1.77
C SER A 14 2.42 8.07 1.74
N VAL A 15 2.33 6.76 1.54
CA VAL A 15 3.47 5.89 1.24
C VAL A 15 3.31 5.32 -0.16
N SER A 16 4.38 5.36 -0.95
CA SER A 16 4.40 4.69 -2.26
C SER A 16 4.56 3.19 -2.04
N VAL A 17 3.60 2.39 -2.50
CA VAL A 17 3.63 0.94 -2.35
C VAL A 17 3.67 0.27 -3.71
N THR A 18 4.60 -0.66 -3.87
CA THR A 18 4.64 -1.56 -5.02
C THR A 18 4.12 -2.93 -4.61
N PHE A 19 3.06 -3.38 -5.27
CA PHE A 19 2.48 -4.71 -5.15
C PHE A 19 2.97 -5.58 -6.31
N THR A 20 3.42 -6.78 -6.00
CA THR A 20 3.86 -7.76 -6.99
C THR A 20 3.12 -9.08 -6.76
N HIS A 21 2.45 -9.56 -7.80
CA HIS A 21 1.82 -10.88 -7.81
C HIS A 21 2.06 -11.55 -9.15
N GLN A 22 2.75 -12.69 -9.14
CA GLN A 22 3.15 -13.40 -10.35
C GLN A 22 3.91 -12.45 -11.30
N SER A 23 3.39 -12.22 -12.51
CA SER A 23 3.96 -11.29 -13.50
C SER A 23 3.42 -9.86 -13.40
N VAL A 24 2.42 -9.61 -12.53
CA VAL A 24 1.80 -8.29 -12.39
C VAL A 24 2.53 -7.47 -11.34
N ARG A 25 3.00 -6.28 -11.74
CA ARG A 25 3.60 -5.29 -10.85
C ARG A 25 2.76 -4.01 -10.88
N HIS A 26 2.13 -3.69 -9.75
CA HIS A 26 1.26 -2.53 -9.62
C HIS A 26 1.77 -1.60 -8.51
N ALA A 27 2.07 -0.35 -8.85
CA ALA A 27 2.46 0.66 -7.87
C ALA A 27 1.31 1.65 -7.63
N ARG A 28 1.07 1.99 -6.36
CA ARG A 28 0.11 3.03 -5.97
C ARG A 28 0.49 3.71 -4.67
N ALA A 29 0.07 4.94 -4.50
CA ALA A 29 0.10 5.60 -3.20
C ALA A 29 -0.98 5.00 -2.28
N VAL A 30 -0.61 4.77 -1.02
CA VAL A 30 -1.53 4.38 0.06
C VAL A 30 -1.42 5.41 1.15
N ASN A 31 -2.56 5.90 1.64
CA ASN A 31 -2.59 6.85 2.75
C ASN A 31 -1.92 6.23 3.97
N ALA A 32 -0.95 6.94 4.52
CA ALA A 32 -0.27 6.54 5.74
C ALA A 32 -1.20 6.69 6.94
N VAL A 33 -1.05 5.81 7.91
CA VAL A 33 -1.71 5.95 9.21
C VAL A 33 -0.81 6.79 10.09
N LEU A 34 -1.39 7.82 10.69
CA LEU A 34 -0.72 8.69 11.65
C LEU A 34 -1.24 8.39 13.05
N LYS A 35 -0.36 8.50 14.04
CA LYS A 35 -0.74 8.44 15.45
C LYS A 35 -1.48 9.71 15.86
N ALA A 36 -2.02 9.72 17.07
CA ALA A 36 -2.72 10.87 17.63
C ALA A 36 -1.86 12.15 17.69
N ASP A 37 -0.54 12.02 17.80
CA ASP A 37 0.43 13.11 17.78
C ASP A 37 0.81 13.57 16.34
N GLY A 38 0.21 12.98 15.31
CA GLY A 38 0.52 13.25 13.90
C GLY A 38 1.81 12.59 13.40
N SER A 39 2.50 11.82 14.22
CA SER A 39 3.67 11.05 13.81
C SER A 39 3.28 9.84 12.95
N TYR A 40 4.19 9.43 12.06
CA TYR A 40 3.96 8.31 11.17
C TYR A 40 3.91 6.98 11.93
N ASP A 41 2.81 6.23 11.79
CA ASP A 41 2.67 4.90 12.35
C ASP A 41 3.01 3.85 11.28
N ALA A 42 4.24 3.33 11.32
CA ALA A 42 4.68 2.31 10.39
C ALA A 42 3.92 0.97 10.55
N ALA A 43 3.53 0.60 11.78
CA ALA A 43 2.86 -0.67 12.04
C ALA A 43 1.42 -0.62 11.54
N ALA A 44 0.69 0.45 11.88
CA ALA A 44 -0.68 0.65 11.41
C ALA A 44 -0.72 0.90 9.88
N THR A 45 0.26 1.63 9.33
CA THR A 45 0.38 1.79 7.88
C THR A 45 0.61 0.44 7.19
N LYS A 46 1.43 -0.44 7.75
CA LYS A 46 1.62 -1.79 7.20
C LYS A 46 0.32 -2.60 7.18
N SER A 47 -0.48 -2.55 8.25
CA SER A 47 -1.81 -3.19 8.27
C SER A 47 -2.73 -2.61 7.18
N ARG A 48 -2.76 -1.28 7.04
CA ARG A 48 -3.53 -0.61 5.99
C ARG A 48 -3.07 -1.02 4.59
N VAL A 49 -1.77 -1.15 4.37
CA VAL A 49 -1.20 -1.63 3.11
C VAL A 49 -1.56 -3.09 2.86
N ALA A 50 -1.62 -3.94 3.89
CA ALA A 50 -2.04 -5.34 3.75
C ALA A 50 -3.51 -5.46 3.31
N GLU A 51 -4.41 -4.65 3.86
CA GLU A 51 -5.80 -4.56 3.39
C GLU A 51 -5.88 -4.16 1.92
N VAL A 52 -5.11 -3.13 1.53
CA VAL A 52 -5.02 -2.68 0.13
C VAL A 52 -4.44 -3.78 -0.76
N ALA A 53 -3.44 -4.52 -0.30
CA ALA A 53 -2.88 -5.67 -1.02
C ALA A 53 -3.95 -6.72 -1.32
N SER A 54 -4.82 -7.05 -0.36
CA SER A 54 -5.93 -7.97 -0.57
C SER A 54 -6.91 -7.46 -1.63
N GLY A 55 -7.24 -6.16 -1.59
CA GLY A 55 -8.08 -5.53 -2.62
C GLY A 55 -7.42 -5.51 -4.01
N VAL A 56 -6.11 -5.27 -4.09
CA VAL A 56 -5.34 -5.33 -5.35
C VAL A 56 -5.30 -6.77 -5.86
N LEU A 57 -5.12 -7.76 -4.99
CA LEU A 57 -5.13 -9.18 -5.37
C LEU A 57 -6.48 -9.58 -5.99
N ALA A 58 -7.58 -9.18 -5.36
CA ALA A 58 -8.92 -9.43 -5.88
C ALA A 58 -9.14 -8.77 -7.25
N LYS A 59 -8.62 -7.56 -7.46
CA LYS A 59 -8.69 -6.87 -8.75
C LYS A 59 -7.82 -7.52 -9.84
N ILE A 60 -6.64 -8.04 -9.48
CA ILE A 60 -5.80 -8.83 -10.39
C ILE A 60 -6.53 -10.12 -10.77
N ALA A 61 -7.11 -10.83 -9.80
CA ALA A 61 -7.89 -12.04 -10.05
C ALA A 61 -9.12 -11.79 -10.93
N ALA A 62 -9.74 -10.61 -10.81
CA ALA A 62 -10.84 -10.17 -11.66
C ALA A 62 -10.39 -9.62 -13.04
N GLY A 63 -9.08 -9.58 -13.34
CA GLY A 63 -8.54 -9.04 -14.59
C GLY A 63 -8.61 -7.52 -14.72
N ALA A 64 -8.99 -6.79 -13.67
CA ALA A 64 -9.08 -5.33 -13.66
C ALA A 64 -7.70 -4.65 -13.50
N ILE A 65 -6.69 -5.39 -13.07
CA ILE A 65 -5.28 -4.96 -12.99
C ILE A 65 -4.46 -6.03 -13.71
N ALA A 66 -3.80 -5.64 -14.80
CA ALA A 66 -2.90 -6.47 -15.60
C ALA A 66 -1.53 -5.77 -15.71
#